data_AF-A0A2J8L6J0-F1
#
_entry.id   AF-A0A2J8L6J0-F1
#
_cell.length_a   1.000
_cell.length_b   1.000
_cell.length_c   1.000
_cell.angle_alpha   90.00
_cell.angle_beta   90.00
_cell.angle_gamma   90.00
#
_symmetry.space_group_name_H-M   'P 1'
#
loop_
_entity.id
_entity.type
_entity.pdbx_description
1 polymer ?
#
loop_
_entity_poly.entity_id
_entity_poly.type
_entity_poly.pdbx_seq_one_letter_code
_entity_poly.pdbx_strand_id
1 'polypeptide(L)' 'CTTSQGKVALGSLFHGLDVVFLQPTSLTLLYPLASPSNSTDVYLEPMEIATFRLRLG' A
#
# COMPACT_ATOMS: atom_id res chain seq x y z
N CYS A 1 -2.52 3.30 -19.96
CA CYS A 1 -2.89 4.02 -18.72
C CYS A 1 -4.38 3.77 -18.49
N THR A 2 -4.74 2.99 -17.47
CA THR A 2 -6.13 2.58 -17.19
C THR A 2 -6.45 2.92 -15.74
N THR A 3 -7.55 3.64 -15.50
CA THR A 3 -8.02 3.98 -14.15
C THR A 3 -8.95 2.92 -13.55
N SER A 4 -9.24 1.83 -14.27
CA SER A 4 -10.28 0.85 -13.92
C SER A 4 -9.77 -0.48 -13.36
N GLN A 5 -8.45 -0.72 -13.35
CA GLN A 5 -7.89 -1.99 -12.88
C GLN A 5 -7.33 -1.92 -11.46
N GLY A 6 -7.15 -0.72 -10.90
CA GLY A 6 -6.94 -0.42 -9.47
C GLY A 6 -5.79 -1.10 -8.73
N LYS A 7 -5.13 -2.11 -9.32
CA LYS A 7 -4.20 -2.98 -8.63
C LYS A 7 -2.78 -2.46 -8.76
N VAL A 8 -2.16 -2.20 -7.61
CA VAL A 8 -0.77 -1.77 -7.48
C VAL A 8 0.00 -2.85 -6.74
N ALA A 9 1.03 -3.41 -7.38
CA ALA A 9 1.96 -4.35 -6.76
C ALA A 9 3.11 -3.58 -6.09
N LEU A 10 3.07 -3.44 -4.77
CA LEU A 10 4.12 -2.74 -4.00
C LEU A 10 5.44 -3.51 -3.95
N GLY A 11 5.42 -4.83 -4.09
CA GLY A 11 6.62 -5.67 -4.00
C GLY A 11 7.66 -5.37 -5.09
N SER A 12 7.23 -4.86 -6.24
CA SER A 12 8.12 -4.47 -7.35
C SER A 12 8.29 -2.95 -7.48
N LEU A 13 7.70 -2.16 -6.57
CA LEU A 13 7.76 -0.70 -6.63
C LEU A 13 9.10 -0.15 -6.13
N PHE A 14 9.70 -0.83 -5.15
CA PHE A 14 10.97 -0.44 -4.52
C PHE A 14 12.11 -1.30 -5.06
N HIS A 15 13.10 -0.67 -5.70
CA HIS A 15 14.21 -1.40 -6.31
C HIS A 15 15.21 -1.86 -5.24
N GLY A 16 15.37 -3.18 -5.09
CA GLY A 16 16.34 -3.80 -4.17
C GLY A 16 15.94 -3.73 -2.69
N LEU A 17 14.64 -3.53 -2.40
CA LEU A 17 14.09 -3.55 -1.04
C LEU A 17 12.82 -4.38 -1.03
N ASP A 18 12.73 -5.33 -0.10
CA ASP A 18 11.54 -6.16 0.06
C ASP A 18 10.56 -5.49 1.05
N VAL A 19 9.27 -5.54 0.70
CA VAL A 19 8.21 -5.04 1.59
C VAL A 19 7.93 -6.10 2.65
N VAL A 20 8.49 -5.92 3.84
CA VAL A 20 8.34 -6.85 4.97
C VAL A 20 6.97 -6.71 5.64
N PHE A 21 6.41 -5.50 5.63
CA PHE A 21 5.21 -5.19 6.40
C PHE A 21 4.46 -4.01 5.78
N LEU A 22 3.13 -4.14 5.68
CA LEU A 22 2.25 -3.12 5.14
C LEU A 22 1.08 -2.86 6.10
N GLN A 23 0.97 -1.63 6.58
CA GLN A 23 -0.08 -1.23 7.53
C GLN A 23 -0.91 -0.07 6.95
N PRO A 24 -2.21 -0.27 6.69
CA PRO A 24 -3.11 0.82 6.29
C PRO A 24 -3.29 1.84 7.42
N THR A 25 -3.25 3.13 7.07
CA THR A 25 -3.40 4.24 8.02
C THR A 25 -4.28 5.35 7.45
N SER A 26 -4.74 6.26 8.31
CA SER A 26 -5.37 7.52 7.90
C SER A 26 -4.43 8.36 7.04
N LEU A 27 -5.01 9.30 6.28
CA LEU A 27 -4.25 10.23 5.41
C LEU A 27 -3.17 11.01 6.15
N THR A 28 -3.36 11.23 7.45
CA THR A 28 -2.44 11.94 8.34
C THR A 28 -1.38 11.03 8.97
N LEU A 29 -1.42 9.72 8.71
CA LEU A 29 -0.56 8.69 9.33
C LEU A 29 -0.70 8.56 10.85
N LEU A 30 -1.66 9.25 11.47
CA LEU A 30 -1.84 9.29 12.92
C LEU A 30 -2.62 8.09 13.45
N TYR A 31 -3.50 7.50 12.63
CA TYR A 31 -4.38 6.42 13.06
C TYR A 31 -4.26 5.19 12.15
N PRO A 32 -4.02 3.98 12.68
CA PRO A 32 -4.02 2.76 11.89
C PRO A 32 -5.45 2.29 11.59
N LEU A 33 -5.73 2.00 10.32
CA LEU A 33 -7.08 1.62 9.86
C LEU A 33 -7.32 0.11 9.86
N ALA A 34 -6.25 -0.69 9.76
CA ALA A 34 -6.34 -2.14 9.78
C ALA A 34 -5.09 -2.76 10.40
N SER A 35 -5.18 -4.05 10.73
CA SER A 35 -4.01 -4.82 11.12
C SER A 35 -3.03 -4.91 9.94
N PRO A 36 -1.73 -4.99 10.22
CA PRO A 36 -0.73 -5.14 9.19
C PRO A 36 -0.92 -6.43 8.40
N SER A 37 -0.58 -6.39 7.12
CA SER A 37 -0.62 -7.54 6.22
C SER A 37 0.72 -7.73 5.52
N ASN A 38 0.99 -8.97 5.12
CA ASN A 38 2.13 -9.34 4.28
C ASN A 38 1.75 -9.33 2.79
N SER A 39 0.54 -8.92 2.45
CA SER A 39 0.13 -8.79 1.05
C SER A 39 0.73 -7.53 0.47
N THR A 40 1.41 -7.67 -0.67
CA THR A 40 1.99 -6.54 -1.41
C THR A 40 1.06 -6.01 -2.51
N ASP A 41 -0.10 -6.64 -2.69
CA ASP A 41 -1.11 -6.20 -3.66
C ASP A 41 -2.10 -5.27 -2.97
N VAL A 42 -2.16 -4.02 -3.44
CA VAL A 42 -3.13 -3.01 -2.99
C VAL A 42 -4.07 -2.69 -4.14
N TYR A 43 -5.34 -2.55 -3.81
CA TYR A 43 -6.37 -2.16 -4.77
C TYR A 43 -6.86 -0.75 -4.45
N LEU A 44 -7.05 0.05 -5.49
CA LEU A 44 -7.44 1.45 -5.43
C LEU A 44 -8.59 1.70 -6.40
N GLU A 45 -9.63 2.35 -5.92
CA GLU A 45 -10.73 2.84 -6.74
C GLU A 45 -10.35 4.16 -7.45
N PRO A 46 -11.06 4.53 -8.53
CA PRO A 46 -10.82 5.81 -9.21
C PRO A 46 -10.92 6.99 -8.23
N MET A 47 -9.92 7.86 -8.25
CA MET A 47 -9.79 9.02 -7.35
C MET A 47 -9.64 8.67 -5.85
N GLU A 48 -9.35 7.41 -5.51
CA GLU A 48 -9.04 7.00 -4.14
C GLU A 48 -7.60 7.38 -3.76
N ILE A 49 -7.44 7.91 -2.55
CA ILE A 49 -6.14 8.13 -1.91
C ILE A 49 -6.10 7.29 -0.66
N ALA A 50 -5.29 6.23 -0.68
CA ALA A 50 -5.02 5.38 0.47
C ALA A 50 -3.58 5.58 0.96
N THR A 51 -3.40 5.52 2.27
CA THR A 51 -2.11 5.73 2.93
C THR A 51 -1.68 4.50 3.69
N PHE A 52 -0.41 4.14 3.54
CA PHE A 52 0.17 2.94 4.14
C PHE A 52 1.51 3.26 4.79
N ARG A 53 1.76 2.70 5.97
CA ARG A 53 3.10 2.62 6.56
C ARG A 53 3.74 1.32 6.12
N LEU A 54 4.94 1.44 5.56
CA LEU A 54 5.72 0.33 5.04
C LEU A 54 6.96 0.12 5.90
N ARG A 55 7.32 -1.14 6.15
CA ARG A 55 8.67 -1.51 6.60
C ARG A 55 9.36 -2.22 5.46
N LEU A 56 10.49 -1.67 5.06
CA LEU A 56 11.37 -2.23 4.05
C LEU A 56 12.51 -2.99 4.75
N GLY A 57 12.97 -4.08 4.15
CA GLY A 57 14.04 -4.93 4.68
C GLY A 57 14.88 -5.55 3.57
#